data_AF-A0A9D7DXW2-F1
#
_entry.id   AF-A0A9D7DXW2-F1
#
_cell.length_a   1.000
_cell.length_b   1.000
_cell.length_c   1.000
_cell.angle_alpha   90.00
_cell.angle_beta   90.00
_cell.angle_gamma   90.00
#
_symmetry.space_group_name_H-M   'P 1'
#
loop_
_entity.id
_entity.type
_entity.pdbx_description
1 polymer ?
#
loop_
_entity_poly.entity_id
_entity_poly.type
_entity_poly.pdbx_seq_one_letter_code
_entity_poly.pdbx_strand_id
1 'polypeptide(L)' 'MEKLTFSGTWLEVTGKLKQKFGHLTDNDLMFMEGKEEELLGRLQTKLGRTKAQLREIIKKI' A
#
# COMPACT_ATOMS: atom_id res chain seq x y z
N MET A 1 9.20 13.26 7.36
CA MET A 1 8.47 12.01 7.03
C MET A 1 7.86 12.20 5.66
N GLU A 2 8.18 11.33 4.70
CA GLU A 2 7.60 11.40 3.35
C GLU A 2 6.15 10.89 3.39
N LYS A 3 5.19 11.76 3.05
CA LYS A 3 3.78 11.39 2.86
C LYS A 3 3.65 10.36 1.73
N LEU A 4 2.78 9.37 1.90
CA LEU A 4 2.48 8.40 0.86
C LEU A 4 1.67 9.11 -0.23
N THR A 5 2.17 9.09 -1.46
CA THR A 5 1.48 9.67 -2.63
C THR A 5 1.03 8.56 -3.56
N PHE A 6 -0.18 8.70 -4.07
CA PHE A 6 -0.78 7.77 -5.03
C PHE A 6 -1.61 8.56 -6.04
N SER A 7 -1.70 8.01 -7.26
CA SER A 7 -2.40 8.66 -8.38
C SER A 7 -3.86 8.20 -8.39
N GLY A 8 -4.75 8.99 -7.78
CA GLY A 8 -6.19 8.71 -7.73
C GLY A 8 -6.72 8.41 -6.32
N THR A 9 -7.85 7.72 -6.24
CA THR A 9 -8.44 7.37 -4.94
C THR A 9 -7.74 6.16 -4.33
N TRP A 10 -7.66 6.11 -2.99
CA TRP A 10 -7.12 4.93 -2.30
C TRP A 10 -7.87 3.65 -2.67
N LEU A 11 -9.18 3.73 -2.93
CA LEU A 11 -9.99 2.59 -3.37
C LEU A 11 -9.48 1.99 -4.70
N GLU A 12 -9.13 2.81 -5.68
CA GLU A 12 -8.57 2.34 -6.96
C GLU A 12 -7.19 1.70 -6.75
N VAL A 13 -6.37 2.32 -5.90
CA VAL A 13 -5.03 1.83 -5.56
C VAL A 13 -5.13 0.44 -4.92
N THR A 14 -6.02 0.27 -3.95
CA THR A 14 -6.23 -1.02 -3.28
C THR A 14 -6.75 -2.09 -4.24
N GLY A 15 -7.65 -1.74 -5.17
CA GLY A 15 -8.11 -2.65 -6.21
C GLY A 15 -6.96 -3.18 -7.07
N LYS A 16 -6.11 -2.28 -7.56
CA LYS A 16 -4.90 -2.64 -8.34
C LYS A 16 -3.88 -3.43 -7.51
N LEU A 17 -3.71 -3.09 -6.23
CA LEU A 17 -2.82 -3.84 -5.31
C LEU A 17 -3.31 -5.27 -5.12
N LYS A 18 -4.61 -5.51 -4.91
CA LYS A 18 -5.17 -6.87 -4.79
C LYS A 18 -5.04 -7.67 -6.08
N GLN A 19 -5.28 -7.04 -7.24
CA GLN A 19 -5.07 -7.70 -8.53
C GLN A 19 -3.62 -8.13 -8.73
N LYS A 20 -2.67 -7.29 -8.33
CA LYS A 20 -1.22 -7.57 -8.42
C LYS A 20 -0.74 -8.57 -7.37
N PHE A 21 -1.33 -8.53 -6.18
CA PHE A 21 -0.98 -9.35 -5.03
C PHE A 21 -2.24 -10.05 -4.51
N GLY A 22 -2.56 -11.22 -5.08
CA GLY A 22 -3.77 -11.98 -4.75
C GLY A 22 -3.89 -12.48 -3.29
N HIS A 23 -2.91 -12.21 -2.45
CA HIS A 23 -2.88 -12.52 -1.01
C HIS A 23 -3.18 -11.29 -0.12
N LEU A 24 -3.34 -10.10 -0.72
CA LEU A 24 -3.75 -8.91 0.01
C LEU A 24 -5.27 -8.91 0.20
N THR A 25 -5.69 -8.59 1.42
CA THR A 25 -7.09 -8.41 1.78
C THR A 25 -7.41 -6.93 2.01
N ASP A 26 -8.70 -6.61 2.11
CA ASP A 26 -9.15 -5.27 2.54
C ASP A 26 -8.53 -4.82 3.86
N ASN A 27 -8.32 -5.75 4.79
CA ASN A 27 -7.74 -5.45 6.10
C ASN A 27 -6.26 -5.05 6.00
N ASP A 28 -5.50 -5.74 5.15
CA ASP A 28 -4.08 -5.44 4.90
C ASP A 28 -3.90 -4.06 4.26
N LEU A 29 -4.92 -3.60 3.52
CA LEU A 29 -4.94 -2.37 2.74
C LEU A 29 -5.74 -1.24 3.40
N MET A 30 -6.16 -1.44 4.65
CA MET A 30 -6.88 -0.42 5.41
C MET A 30 -5.94 0.76 5.69
N PHE A 31 -6.24 1.89 5.06
CA PHE A 31 -5.47 3.12 5.22
C PHE A 31 -6.26 4.14 6.03
N MET A 32 -5.60 4.72 7.03
CA MET A 32 -6.06 5.90 7.73
C MET A 32 -5.06 7.01 7.46
N GLU A 33 -5.55 8.21 7.19
CA GLU A 33 -4.70 9.38 6.98
C GLU A 33 -3.80 9.61 8.20
N GLY A 34 -2.49 9.82 7.96
CA GLY A 34 -1.48 9.93 9.00
C GLY A 34 -0.93 8.59 9.52
N LYS A 35 -1.44 7.45 9.04
CA LYS A 35 -0.96 6.09 9.38
C LYS A 35 -0.20 5.41 8.24
N GLU A 36 0.45 6.17 7.38
CA GLU A 36 1.24 5.65 6.25
C GLU A 36 2.28 4.62 6.68
N GLU A 37 2.99 4.87 7.78
CA GLU A 37 4.03 3.97 8.30
C GLU A 37 3.46 2.64 8.82
N GLU A 38 2.25 2.66 9.38
CA GLU A 38 1.55 1.46 9.87
C GLU A 38 1.11 0.58 8.68
N LEU A 39 0.52 1.21 7.66
CA LEU A 39 0.14 0.54 6.41
C LEU A 39 1.36 -0.10 5.72
N LEU A 40 2.42 0.69 5.52
CA LEU A 40 3.64 0.19 4.88
C LEU A 40 4.32 -0.91 5.69
N GLY A 41 4.27 -0.85 7.03
CA GLY A 41 4.77 -1.91 7.90
C GLY A 41 4.01 -3.23 7.74
N ARG A 42 2.67 -3.17 7.71
CA ARG A 42 1.83 -4.35 7.46
C ARG A 42 2.11 -4.96 6.10
N LEU A 43 2.13 -4.13 5.06
CA LEU A 43 2.43 -4.55 3.69
C LEU A 43 3.85 -5.11 3.56
N GLN A 44 4.83 -4.55 4.28
CA GLN A 44 6.19 -5.07 4.31
C GLN A 44 6.23 -6.51 4.84
N THR A 45 5.55 -6.76 5.95
CA THR A 45 5.47 -8.11 6.54
C THR A 45 4.70 -9.08 5.63
N LYS A 46 3.60 -8.62 5.00
CA LYS A 46 2.73 -9.46 4.19
C LYS A 46 3.32 -9.80 2.82
N LEU A 47 3.98 -8.84 2.18
CA LEU A 47 4.54 -8.94 0.83
C LEU A 47 6.02 -9.33 0.83
N GLY A 48 6.70 -9.27 1.99
CA GLY A 48 8.15 -9.49 2.10
C GLY A 48 8.99 -8.44 1.35
N ARG A 49 8.47 -7.21 1.19
CA ARG A 49 9.10 -6.12 0.42
C ARG A 49 9.47 -4.96 1.31
N THR A 50 10.51 -4.22 0.95
CA THR A 50 10.89 -3.02 1.71
C THR A 50 9.85 -1.92 1.56
N LYS A 51 9.71 -1.06 2.57
CA LYS A 51 8.83 0.12 2.49
C LYS A 51 9.10 0.98 1.25
N ALA A 52 10.37 1.10 0.83
CA ALA A 52 10.75 1.81 -0.38
C ALA A 52 10.18 1.18 -1.65
N GLN A 53 10.27 -0.14 -1.79
CA GLN A 53 9.67 -0.86 -2.92
C GLN A 53 8.14 -0.70 -2.94
N LEU A 54 7.50 -0.74 -1.77
CA LEU A 54 6.06 -0.56 -1.65
C LEU A 54 5.62 0.84 -2.05
N ARG A 55 6.34 1.88 -1.61
CA ARG A 55 6.10 3.27 -2.04
C ARG A 55 6.19 3.39 -3.57
N GLU A 56 7.21 2.80 -4.18
CA GLU A 56 7.37 2.78 -5.64
C GLU A 56 6.25 2.02 -6.36
N ILE A 57 5.78 0.90 -5.79
CA ILE A 57 4.65 0.15 -6.36
C ILE A 57 3.37 1.00 -6.29
N ILE A 58 3.08 1.60 -5.13
CA ILE A 58 1.89 2.42 -4.91
C ILE A 58 1.90 3.66 -5.81
N LYS A 59 3.08 4.26 -6.03
CA LYS A 59 3.26 5.41 -6.93
C LYS A 59 3.08 5.07 -8.42
N LYS A 60 3.40 3.83 -8.81
CA LYS A 60 3.27 3.32 -10.20
C LYS A 60 1.89 2.75 -10.52
N ILE A 61 1.03 2.65 -9.52
CA ILE A 61 -0.37 2.24 -9.64
C ILE A 61 -1.21 3.43 -10.09
#